data_AF-A0A0F9F2N5-F1
#
_entry.id   AF-A0A0F9F2N5-F1
#
_cell.length_a   1.000
_cell.length_b   1.000
_cell.length_c   1.000
_cell.angle_alpha   90.00
_cell.angle_beta   90.00
_cell.angle_gamma   90.00
#
_symmetry.space_group_name_H-M   'P 1'
#
loop_
_entity.id
_entity.type
_entity.pdbx_description
1 polymer ?
#
loop_
_entity_poly.entity_id
_entity_poly.type
_entity_poly.pdbx_seq_one_letter_code
_entity_poly.pdbx_strand_id
1 'polypeptide(L)'
;MTTPEQRSTDPASIEMLKHAAEQGLEVIWDRYDAMQPQCGFGSLGICCRNCSMGPCRIDPFGNGPSEGICGANADVIAARNLARMIACGSSAHSDHARDVAHTLLIAASGEGDYVVKDHAKLQKLAAEWGIETEGVEPNDLARQVGEAALAQFGQQDGELRFVSRAPELTQKRWRDAGVVPRGIDREIVSLLHSTHIGGDSSYKSIIASGIRAALADGWGGSMIATELQDILFRTPAWLRSRSNLGVIDPKSVNIVVHGHEPILSDMIVAASQDPELIALAKSKGAGGITLSGICCTANEILMRHGVPVAGNFLHQELAVSTGAVEAMVVDIQCVMPALAKLTERFHTKFISTSKKAHFPYAEHVEFEEADALNIAKKIVRMAIENFPNRDASRVTVPQFSSPLVAGFSAEN
;
A
#
# COMPACT_ATOMS: atom_id res chain seq x y z
N MET A 1 -5.30 -25.81 -20.16
CA MET A 1 -4.68 -24.71 -19.40
C MET A 1 -5.17 -23.40 -19.99
N THR A 2 -5.44 -22.43 -19.13
CA THR A 2 -5.88 -21.08 -19.49
C THR A 2 -4.77 -20.40 -20.29
N THR A 3 -5.05 -19.85 -21.47
CA THR A 3 -4.02 -19.20 -22.30
C THR A 3 -3.65 -17.82 -21.71
N PRO A 4 -2.47 -17.27 -22.01
CA PRO A 4 -2.11 -15.89 -21.62
C PRO A 4 -3.17 -14.83 -21.98
N GLU A 5 -3.82 -14.96 -23.13
CA GLU A 5 -4.89 -14.05 -23.60
C GLU A 5 -6.18 -14.15 -22.79
N GLN A 6 -6.40 -15.29 -22.11
CA GLN A 6 -7.51 -15.45 -21.18
C GLN A 6 -7.17 -14.93 -19.78
N ARG A 7 -5.89 -14.69 -19.48
CA ARG A 7 -5.38 -14.24 -18.17
C ARG A 7 -5.26 -12.71 -18.07
N SER A 8 -5.07 -12.00 -19.17
CA SER A 8 -4.99 -10.54 -19.22
C SER A 8 -5.41 -9.97 -20.58
N THR A 9 -5.93 -8.75 -20.58
CA THR A 9 -6.15 -7.95 -21.80
C THR A 9 -4.99 -7.02 -22.13
N ASP A 10 -4.03 -6.86 -21.21
CA ASP A 10 -2.85 -6.03 -21.41
C ASP A 10 -1.82 -6.78 -22.29
N PRO A 11 -1.41 -6.22 -23.44
CA PRO A 11 -0.47 -6.88 -24.34
C PRO A 11 0.91 -7.12 -23.70
N ALA A 12 1.38 -6.25 -22.81
CA ALA A 12 2.65 -6.46 -22.12
C ALA A 12 2.57 -7.69 -21.19
N SER A 13 1.49 -7.79 -20.43
CA SER A 13 1.22 -8.95 -19.58
C SER A 13 1.11 -10.24 -20.40
N ILE A 14 0.41 -10.22 -21.53
CA ILE A 14 0.29 -11.40 -22.41
C ILE A 14 1.66 -11.86 -22.91
N GLU A 15 2.50 -10.94 -23.37
CA GLU A 15 3.87 -11.23 -23.81
C GLU A 15 4.71 -11.81 -22.67
N MET A 16 4.68 -11.17 -21.50
CA MET A 16 5.46 -11.62 -20.34
C MET A 16 4.96 -12.93 -19.75
N LEU A 17 3.68 -13.25 -19.85
CA LEU A 17 3.13 -14.56 -19.48
C LEU A 17 3.65 -15.68 -20.38
N LYS A 18 3.77 -15.42 -21.69
CA LYS A 18 4.39 -16.37 -22.63
C LYS A 18 5.86 -16.56 -22.31
N HIS A 19 6.58 -15.46 -22.10
CA HIS A 19 7.99 -15.50 -21.70
C HIS A 19 8.21 -16.27 -20.40
N ALA A 20 7.41 -16.01 -19.36
CA ALA A 20 7.49 -16.71 -18.08
C ALA A 20 7.28 -18.23 -18.25
N ALA A 21 6.30 -18.63 -19.05
CA ALA A 21 6.05 -20.03 -19.35
C ALA A 21 7.22 -20.70 -20.09
N GLU A 22 7.80 -20.04 -21.10
CA GLU A 22 8.97 -20.53 -21.84
C GLU A 22 10.21 -20.71 -20.95
N GLN A 23 10.36 -19.86 -19.93
CA GLN A 23 11.46 -19.90 -18.97
C GLN A 23 11.20 -20.79 -17.74
N GLY A 24 10.02 -21.44 -17.68
CA GLY A 24 9.61 -22.24 -16.53
C GLY A 24 9.57 -21.42 -15.23
N LEU A 25 9.11 -20.18 -15.31
CA LEU A 25 8.87 -19.30 -14.17
C LEU A 25 7.41 -19.45 -13.72
N GLU A 26 7.22 -19.88 -12.48
CA GLU A 26 5.89 -19.97 -11.87
C GLU A 26 5.43 -18.57 -11.43
N VAL A 27 4.27 -18.12 -11.92
CA VAL A 27 3.66 -16.83 -11.58
C VAL A 27 2.29 -17.01 -10.92
N ILE A 28 1.68 -15.92 -10.45
CA ILE A 28 0.42 -15.93 -9.69
C ILE A 28 -0.71 -16.71 -10.35
N TRP A 29 -0.82 -16.67 -11.67
CA TRP A 29 -1.86 -17.39 -12.38
C TRP A 29 -1.66 -18.92 -12.34
N ASP A 30 -0.42 -19.40 -12.32
CA ASP A 30 -0.14 -20.84 -12.22
C ASP A 30 -0.49 -21.35 -10.82
N ARG A 31 -0.18 -20.53 -9.80
CA ARG A 31 -0.62 -20.78 -8.42
C ARG A 31 -2.13 -20.73 -8.28
N TYR A 32 -2.80 -19.82 -8.98
CA TYR A 32 -4.26 -19.76 -9.00
C TYR A 32 -4.88 -21.02 -9.62
N ASP A 33 -4.38 -21.46 -10.77
CA ASP A 33 -4.85 -22.67 -11.45
C ASP A 33 -4.64 -23.91 -10.56
N ALA A 34 -3.49 -24.00 -9.86
CA ALA A 34 -3.20 -25.08 -8.92
C ALA A 34 -4.12 -25.09 -7.69
N MET A 35 -4.73 -23.95 -7.33
CA MET A 35 -5.70 -23.85 -6.24
C MET A 35 -7.13 -24.19 -6.65
N GLN A 36 -7.38 -24.54 -7.92
CA GLN A 36 -8.73 -24.88 -8.39
C GLN A 36 -9.04 -26.39 -8.28
N PRO A 37 -10.28 -26.76 -7.88
CA PRO A 37 -11.32 -25.87 -7.34
C PRO A 37 -11.00 -25.44 -5.90
N GLN A 38 -11.18 -24.15 -5.60
CA GLN A 38 -11.03 -23.63 -4.24
C GLN A 38 -12.09 -24.20 -3.28
N CYS A 39 -11.82 -24.15 -1.97
CA CYS A 39 -12.72 -24.67 -0.95
C CYS A 39 -14.06 -23.90 -0.90
N GLY A 40 -15.16 -24.57 -1.25
CA GLY A 40 -16.50 -23.97 -1.29
C GLY A 40 -16.97 -23.36 0.03
N PHE A 41 -16.68 -23.99 1.18
CA PHE A 41 -17.02 -23.42 2.49
C PHE A 41 -16.27 -22.10 2.78
N GLY A 42 -15.03 -22.00 2.33
CA GLY A 42 -14.22 -20.79 2.45
C GLY A 42 -14.75 -19.69 1.52
N SER A 43 -15.02 -20.03 0.26
CA SER A 43 -15.54 -19.09 -0.75
C SER A 43 -16.93 -18.55 -0.39
N LEU A 44 -17.78 -19.36 0.25
CA LEU A 44 -19.08 -18.93 0.77
C LEU A 44 -18.99 -18.21 2.13
N GLY A 45 -17.81 -18.15 2.75
CA GLY A 45 -17.61 -17.47 4.04
C GLY A 45 -18.20 -18.20 5.25
N ILE A 46 -18.54 -19.47 5.14
CA ILE A 46 -19.27 -20.28 6.15
C ILE A 46 -18.36 -21.31 6.86
N CYS A 47 -17.05 -21.06 6.86
CA CYS A 47 -16.05 -21.78 7.65
C CYS A 47 -15.49 -20.86 8.74
N CYS A 48 -15.51 -21.29 10.00
CA CYS A 48 -15.04 -20.49 11.15
C CYS A 48 -13.81 -21.13 11.81
N ARG A 49 -12.81 -20.28 12.13
CA ARG A 49 -11.56 -20.68 12.80
C ARG A 49 -11.19 -19.78 14.00
N ASN A 50 -12.19 -19.14 14.62
CA ASN A 50 -11.95 -18.13 15.65
C ASN A 50 -11.67 -18.72 17.05
N CYS A 51 -11.63 -20.04 17.21
CA CYS A 51 -11.28 -20.71 18.47
C CYS A 51 -10.78 -22.15 18.23
N SER A 52 -10.18 -22.76 19.24
CA SER A 52 -9.59 -24.10 19.18
C SER A 52 -10.59 -25.26 19.22
N MET A 53 -11.89 -25.00 19.41
CA MET A 53 -12.91 -26.06 19.28
C MET A 53 -13.16 -26.42 17.80
N GLY A 54 -12.97 -25.45 16.90
CA GLY A 54 -13.13 -25.65 15.46
C GLY A 54 -11.93 -26.35 14.79
N PRO A 55 -11.82 -26.30 13.45
CA PRO A 55 -12.62 -25.51 12.52
C PRO A 55 -14.07 -26.00 12.39
N CYS A 56 -15.03 -25.08 12.34
CA CYS A 56 -16.45 -25.40 12.08
C CYS A 56 -16.82 -25.06 10.63
N ARG A 57 -17.61 -25.90 9.98
CA ARG A 57 -18.14 -25.70 8.61
C ARG A 57 -19.66 -25.84 8.64
N ILE A 58 -20.36 -24.85 8.11
CA ILE A 58 -21.82 -24.91 7.98
C ILE A 58 -22.18 -25.44 6.60
N ASP A 59 -23.05 -26.44 6.55
CA ASP A 59 -23.55 -26.98 5.28
C ASP A 59 -24.65 -26.05 4.71
N PRO A 60 -24.45 -25.44 3.52
CA PRO A 60 -25.44 -24.52 2.96
C PRO A 60 -26.67 -25.22 2.36
N PHE A 61 -26.65 -26.55 2.25
CA PHE A 61 -27.72 -27.36 1.63
C PHE A 61 -28.62 -28.05 2.66
N GLY A 62 -28.32 -27.93 3.96
CA GLY A 62 -29.07 -28.57 5.03
C GLY A 62 -28.80 -30.07 5.20
N ASN A 63 -27.77 -30.60 4.55
CA ASN A 63 -27.39 -32.02 4.65
C ASN A 63 -26.35 -32.29 5.75
N GLY A 64 -25.84 -31.23 6.38
CA GLY A 64 -24.81 -31.29 7.42
C GLY A 64 -25.11 -30.34 8.59
N PRO A 65 -24.09 -30.01 9.39
CA PRO A 65 -24.26 -29.11 10.53
C PRO A 65 -24.79 -27.74 10.11
N SER A 66 -25.83 -27.26 10.78
CA SER A 66 -26.39 -25.90 10.61
C SER A 66 -25.73 -24.86 11.52
N GLU A 67 -24.99 -25.31 12.53
CA GLU A 67 -24.32 -24.48 13.52
C GLU A 67 -22.91 -25.01 13.83
N GLY A 68 -22.01 -24.11 14.24
CA GLY A 68 -20.73 -24.49 14.82
C GLY A 68 -20.88 -25.01 16.25
N ILE A 69 -19.80 -25.51 16.84
CA ILE A 69 -19.81 -26.09 18.19
C ILE A 69 -20.33 -25.10 19.26
N CYS A 70 -20.10 -23.80 19.07
CA CYS A 70 -20.59 -22.76 19.97
C CYS A 70 -22.02 -22.26 19.65
N GLY A 71 -22.74 -22.88 18.71
CA GLY A 71 -24.08 -22.48 18.27
C GLY A 71 -24.11 -21.35 17.23
N ALA A 72 -22.96 -20.89 16.72
CA ALA A 72 -22.95 -19.87 15.67
C ALA A 72 -23.41 -20.45 14.32
N ASN A 73 -24.46 -19.85 13.74
CA ASN A 73 -24.98 -20.22 12.42
C ASN A 73 -24.18 -19.59 11.25
N ALA A 74 -24.61 -19.84 10.02
CA ALA A 74 -23.99 -19.30 8.81
C ALA A 74 -23.90 -17.76 8.79
N ASP A 75 -24.97 -17.05 9.19
CA ASP A 75 -25.03 -15.58 9.15
C ASP A 75 -23.98 -14.95 10.06
N VAL A 76 -23.88 -15.47 11.29
CA VAL A 76 -22.90 -14.98 12.27
C VAL A 76 -21.48 -15.26 11.79
N ILE A 77 -21.22 -16.46 11.26
CA ILE A 77 -19.89 -16.82 10.77
C ILE A 77 -19.49 -15.95 9.58
N ALA A 78 -20.37 -15.78 8.59
CA ALA A 78 -20.12 -14.94 7.42
C ALA A 78 -19.87 -13.48 7.83
N ALA A 79 -20.70 -12.92 8.72
CA ALA A 79 -20.52 -11.55 9.20
C ALA A 79 -19.21 -11.36 9.97
N ARG A 80 -18.83 -12.32 10.84
CA ARG A 80 -17.54 -12.26 11.58
C ARG A 80 -16.35 -12.34 10.64
N ASN A 81 -16.41 -13.21 9.63
CA ASN A 81 -15.36 -13.37 8.64
C ASN A 81 -15.16 -12.07 7.84
N LEU A 82 -16.25 -11.48 7.33
CA LEU A 82 -16.21 -10.19 6.65
C LEU A 82 -15.71 -9.05 7.56
N ALA A 83 -16.20 -8.99 8.80
CA ALA A 83 -15.77 -8.00 9.78
C ALA A 83 -14.26 -8.07 10.05
N ARG A 84 -13.67 -9.27 10.13
CA ARG A 84 -12.22 -9.41 10.28
C ARG A 84 -11.44 -8.99 9.04
N MET A 85 -11.99 -9.19 7.84
CA MET A 85 -11.40 -8.64 6.61
C MET A 85 -11.40 -7.12 6.61
N ILE A 86 -12.52 -6.49 7.02
CA ILE A 86 -12.61 -5.04 7.19
C ILE A 86 -11.59 -4.56 8.23
N ALA A 87 -11.54 -5.19 9.41
CA ALA A 87 -10.58 -4.82 10.46
C ALA A 87 -9.13 -4.88 9.95
N CYS A 88 -8.78 -5.91 9.18
CA CYS A 88 -7.44 -6.05 8.60
C CYS A 88 -7.13 -4.92 7.60
N GLY A 89 -8.05 -4.63 6.66
CA GLY A 89 -7.89 -3.51 5.72
C GLY A 89 -7.76 -2.16 6.43
N SER A 90 -8.66 -1.87 7.37
CA SER A 90 -8.63 -0.63 8.16
C SER A 90 -7.36 -0.51 9.01
N SER A 91 -6.83 -1.61 9.54
CA SER A 91 -5.56 -1.59 10.28
C SER A 91 -4.37 -1.25 9.40
N ALA A 92 -4.38 -1.71 8.14
CA ALA A 92 -3.32 -1.43 7.19
C ALA A 92 -3.25 0.07 6.84
N HIS A 93 -4.40 0.70 6.58
CA HIS A 93 -4.45 2.15 6.32
C HIS A 93 -4.24 2.99 7.59
N SER A 94 -4.69 2.52 8.76
CA SER A 94 -4.38 3.16 10.05
C SER A 94 -2.87 3.25 10.26
N ASP A 95 -2.17 2.13 10.14
CA ASP A 95 -0.74 2.10 10.45
C ASP A 95 0.11 2.87 9.43
N HIS A 96 -0.32 2.90 8.16
CA HIS A 96 0.25 3.79 7.14
C HIS A 96 0.08 5.27 7.51
N ALA A 97 -1.13 5.69 7.90
CA ALA A 97 -1.41 7.08 8.28
C ALA A 97 -0.64 7.53 9.51
N ARG A 98 -0.39 6.60 10.44
CA ARG A 98 0.38 6.86 11.66
C ARG A 98 1.83 7.22 11.33
N ASP A 99 2.47 6.48 10.44
CA ASP A 99 3.85 6.77 10.02
C ASP A 99 3.96 8.14 9.34
N VAL A 100 2.96 8.50 8.51
CA VAL A 100 2.90 9.84 7.90
C VAL A 100 2.75 10.93 8.97
N ALA A 101 1.91 10.72 10.00
CA ALA A 101 1.78 11.64 11.11
C ALA A 101 3.08 11.78 11.92
N HIS A 102 3.80 10.69 12.17
CA HIS A 102 5.14 10.74 12.78
C HIS A 102 6.15 11.50 11.91
N THR A 103 6.13 11.28 10.60
CA THR A 103 6.98 11.99 9.64
C THR A 103 6.71 13.49 9.66
N LEU A 104 5.45 13.91 9.81
CA LEU A 104 5.12 15.33 9.98
C LEU A 104 5.70 15.93 11.26
N LEU A 105 5.72 15.17 12.36
CA LEU A 105 6.36 15.62 13.60
C LEU A 105 7.87 15.74 13.47
N ILE A 106 8.51 14.83 12.72
CA ILE A 106 9.93 14.93 12.37
C ILE A 106 10.18 16.19 11.55
N ALA A 107 9.40 16.43 10.49
CA ALA A 107 9.51 17.64 9.68
C ALA A 107 9.29 18.92 10.52
N ALA A 108 8.37 18.89 11.48
CA ALA A 108 8.09 19.99 12.38
C ALA A 108 9.25 20.30 13.34
N SER A 109 10.10 19.32 13.67
CA SER A 109 11.29 19.55 14.50
C SER A 109 12.34 20.42 13.81
N GLY A 110 12.32 20.49 12.47
CA GLY A 110 13.36 21.13 11.67
C GLY A 110 14.65 20.30 11.56
N GLU A 111 14.67 19.08 12.10
CA GLU A 111 15.76 18.12 12.00
C GLU A 111 15.41 17.01 10.99
N GLY A 112 16.42 16.49 10.27
CA GLY A 112 16.27 15.40 9.30
C GLY A 112 16.00 15.86 7.86
N ASP A 113 15.60 14.91 7.01
CA ASP A 113 15.46 15.12 5.56
C ASP A 113 14.05 15.57 5.13
N TYR A 114 13.07 15.50 6.03
CA TYR A 114 11.68 15.86 5.75
C TYR A 114 11.38 17.32 6.12
N VAL A 115 10.61 17.99 5.27
CA VAL A 115 10.16 19.37 5.49
C VAL A 115 8.69 19.51 5.08
N VAL A 116 8.00 20.47 5.66
CA VAL A 116 6.66 20.87 5.19
C VAL A 116 6.82 21.51 3.81
N LYS A 117 6.25 20.90 2.77
CA LYS A 117 6.33 21.44 1.40
C LYS A 117 5.09 22.27 1.00
N ASP A 118 3.92 21.97 1.56
CA ASP A 118 2.67 22.69 1.28
C ASP A 118 2.14 23.40 2.55
N HIS A 119 2.63 24.63 2.76
CA HIS A 119 2.24 25.45 3.92
C HIS A 119 0.78 25.91 3.85
N ALA A 120 0.24 26.14 2.64
CA ALA A 120 -1.13 26.59 2.46
C ALA A 120 -2.13 25.49 2.87
N LYS A 121 -1.85 24.24 2.48
CA LYS A 121 -2.66 23.08 2.90
C LYS A 121 -2.56 22.83 4.40
N LEU A 122 -1.36 22.96 4.98
CA LEU A 122 -1.17 22.88 6.44
C LEU A 122 -2.03 23.90 7.19
N GLN A 123 -2.01 25.17 6.77
CA GLN A 123 -2.83 26.23 7.37
C GLN A 123 -4.32 25.96 7.23
N LYS A 124 -4.77 25.51 6.05
CA LYS A 124 -6.18 25.19 5.81
C LYS A 124 -6.66 24.04 6.68
N LEU A 125 -5.88 22.96 6.80
CA LEU A 125 -6.20 21.83 7.65
C LEU A 125 -6.21 22.21 9.14
N ALA A 126 -5.22 22.99 9.58
CA ALA A 126 -5.17 23.48 10.95
C ALA A 126 -6.42 24.30 11.31
N ALA A 127 -6.80 25.25 10.45
CA ALA A 127 -7.99 26.06 10.63
C ALA A 127 -9.28 25.19 10.64
N GLU A 128 -9.39 24.21 9.75
CA GLU A 128 -10.49 23.25 9.73
C GLU A 128 -10.62 22.49 11.07
N TRP A 129 -9.49 22.16 11.69
CA TRP A 129 -9.43 21.46 12.97
C TRP A 129 -9.52 22.38 14.20
N GLY A 130 -9.72 23.68 13.98
CA GLY A 130 -9.83 24.68 15.04
C GLY A 130 -8.51 24.96 15.77
N ILE A 131 -7.38 24.73 15.10
CA ILE A 131 -6.05 25.08 15.58
C ILE A 131 -5.76 26.52 15.17
N GLU A 132 -5.27 27.34 16.10
CA GLU A 132 -4.89 28.74 15.83
C GLU A 132 -3.81 28.80 14.75
N THR A 133 -3.96 29.70 13.78
CA THR A 133 -3.04 29.81 12.64
C THR A 133 -2.39 31.18 12.54
N GLU A 134 -3.00 32.22 13.12
CA GLU A 134 -2.48 33.58 13.00
C GLU A 134 -1.26 33.77 13.91
N GLY A 135 -0.13 34.17 13.31
CA GLY A 135 1.13 34.40 14.05
C GLY A 135 1.80 33.14 14.58
N VAL A 136 1.36 31.95 14.17
CA VAL A 136 1.99 30.68 14.54
C VAL A 136 3.09 30.31 13.54
N GLU A 137 4.28 29.99 14.05
CA GLU A 137 5.40 29.55 13.22
C GLU A 137 5.05 28.24 12.48
N PRO A 138 5.46 28.07 11.20
CA PRO A 138 5.07 26.91 10.39
C PRO A 138 5.40 25.55 11.04
N ASN A 139 6.55 25.45 11.68
CA ASN A 139 6.99 24.24 12.37
C ASN A 139 6.13 23.94 13.61
N ASP A 140 5.79 24.95 14.40
CA ASP A 140 4.87 24.80 15.54
C ASP A 140 3.46 24.41 15.09
N LEU A 141 3.01 24.95 13.95
CA LEU A 141 1.73 24.58 13.37
C LEU A 141 1.72 23.13 12.88
N ALA A 142 2.78 22.69 12.19
CA ALA A 142 2.97 21.31 11.76
C ALA A 142 2.99 20.34 12.94
N ARG A 143 3.67 20.72 14.04
CA ARG A 143 3.68 19.94 15.28
C ARG A 143 2.28 19.79 15.86
N GLN A 144 1.52 20.89 16.00
CA GLN A 144 0.16 20.87 16.53
C GLN A 144 -0.79 20.02 15.66
N VAL A 145 -0.68 20.11 14.33
CA VAL A 145 -1.46 19.27 13.40
C VAL A 145 -1.07 17.80 13.52
N GLY A 146 0.23 17.47 13.58
CA GLY A 146 0.71 16.11 13.77
C GLY A 146 0.24 15.48 15.09
N GLU A 147 0.32 16.23 16.20
CA GLU A 147 -0.19 15.80 17.52
C GLU A 147 -1.71 15.60 17.49
N ALA A 148 -2.46 16.50 16.85
CA ALA A 148 -3.90 16.38 16.69
C ALA A 148 -4.30 15.17 15.83
N ALA A 149 -3.53 14.86 14.78
CA ALA A 149 -3.72 13.66 13.96
C ALA A 149 -3.47 12.39 14.78
N LEU A 150 -2.35 12.31 15.52
CA LEU A 150 -2.04 11.16 16.39
C LEU A 150 -3.11 10.92 17.46
N ALA A 151 -3.72 11.98 17.99
CA ALA A 151 -4.81 11.86 18.95
C ALA A 151 -6.06 11.13 18.40
N GLN A 152 -6.31 11.18 17.08
CA GLN A 152 -7.45 10.49 16.43
C GLN A 152 -7.35 8.96 16.49
N PHE A 153 -6.14 8.41 16.58
CA PHE A 153 -5.93 6.96 16.58
C PHE A 153 -6.45 6.32 17.87
N GLY A 154 -6.16 6.95 19.01
CA GLY A 154 -6.53 6.47 20.35
C GLY A 154 -7.76 7.12 20.95
N GLN A 155 -8.47 7.99 20.23
CA GLN A 155 -9.62 8.73 20.75
C GLN A 155 -10.71 7.78 21.30
N GLN A 156 -11.11 8.01 22.56
CA GLN A 156 -12.06 7.14 23.29
C GLN A 156 -13.51 7.62 23.21
N ASP A 157 -13.77 8.90 22.94
CA ASP A 157 -15.12 9.47 22.92
C ASP A 157 -15.23 10.55 21.84
N GLY A 158 -16.46 10.90 21.47
CA GLY A 158 -16.72 11.86 20.38
C GLY A 158 -16.64 11.26 18.99
N GLU A 159 -16.51 12.12 17.98
CA GLU A 159 -16.45 11.75 16.56
C GLU A 159 -15.05 12.07 16.00
N LEU A 160 -14.60 11.34 14.98
CA LEU A 160 -13.38 11.70 14.26
C LEU A 160 -13.54 13.06 13.55
N ARG A 161 -12.47 13.85 13.49
CA ARG A 161 -12.46 15.24 12.99
C ARG A 161 -13.01 15.35 11.56
N PHE A 162 -12.61 14.46 10.67
CA PHE A 162 -13.03 14.49 9.27
C PHE A 162 -14.46 14.01 9.01
N VAL A 163 -15.18 13.49 10.01
CA VAL A 163 -16.62 13.22 9.86
C VAL A 163 -17.37 14.48 9.44
N SER A 164 -16.90 15.66 9.88
CA SER A 164 -17.48 16.96 9.55
C SER A 164 -17.41 17.32 8.06
N ARG A 165 -16.48 16.73 7.29
CA ARG A 165 -16.36 16.95 5.83
C ARG A 165 -17.46 16.25 5.02
N ALA A 166 -18.11 15.22 5.58
CA ALA A 166 -19.21 14.57 4.90
C ALA A 166 -20.44 15.49 4.82
N PRO A 167 -21.30 15.38 3.79
CA PRO A 167 -22.55 16.16 3.74
C PRO A 167 -23.39 15.96 5.01
N GLU A 168 -24.07 17.01 5.49
CA GLU A 168 -24.83 16.99 6.76
C GLU A 168 -25.83 15.82 6.85
N LEU A 169 -26.52 15.52 5.73
CA LEU A 169 -27.46 14.40 5.66
C LEU A 169 -26.75 13.05 5.86
N THR A 170 -25.53 12.90 5.35
CA THR A 170 -24.71 11.69 5.52
C THR A 170 -24.26 11.56 6.96
N GLN A 171 -23.78 12.64 7.58
CA GLN A 171 -23.42 12.65 9.00
C GLN A 171 -24.61 12.24 9.87
N LYS A 172 -25.80 12.82 9.61
CA LYS A 172 -27.03 12.46 10.32
C LYS A 172 -27.35 10.98 10.18
N ARG A 173 -27.27 10.42 8.97
CA ARG A 173 -27.52 8.98 8.73
C ARG A 173 -26.54 8.10 9.51
N TRP A 174 -25.27 8.48 9.61
CA TRP A 174 -24.31 7.72 10.41
C TRP A 174 -24.62 7.78 11.91
N ARG A 175 -25.05 8.94 12.42
CA ARG A 175 -25.51 9.10 13.82
C ARG A 175 -26.75 8.26 14.09
N ASP A 176 -27.76 8.36 13.22
CA ASP A 176 -29.01 7.58 13.33
C ASP A 176 -28.75 6.07 13.28
N ALA A 177 -27.76 5.63 12.49
CA ALA A 177 -27.34 4.24 12.40
C ALA A 177 -26.35 3.80 13.49
N GLY A 178 -25.83 4.71 14.33
CA GLY A 178 -24.85 4.41 15.38
C GLY A 178 -23.47 3.98 14.87
N VAL A 179 -23.09 4.41 13.65
CA VAL A 179 -21.85 3.99 12.97
C VAL A 179 -20.81 5.10 12.84
N VAL A 180 -21.02 6.25 13.46
CA VAL A 180 -20.00 7.32 13.45
C VAL A 180 -18.72 6.81 14.14
N PRO A 181 -17.54 6.93 13.48
CA PRO A 181 -16.28 6.46 14.05
C PRO A 181 -15.79 7.40 15.15
N ARG A 182 -15.17 6.82 16.18
CA ARG A 182 -14.77 7.55 17.40
C ARG A 182 -13.25 7.63 17.57
N GLY A 183 -12.54 6.56 17.22
CA GLY A 183 -11.08 6.48 17.26
C GLY A 183 -10.61 5.37 16.32
N ILE A 184 -9.57 5.62 15.53
CA ILE A 184 -9.20 4.74 14.41
C ILE A 184 -8.87 3.32 14.90
N ASP A 185 -7.93 3.20 15.84
CA ASP A 185 -7.52 1.90 16.37
C ASP A 185 -8.60 1.29 17.27
N ARG A 186 -9.35 2.15 17.97
CA ARG A 186 -10.44 1.72 18.83
C ARG A 186 -11.50 0.93 18.05
N GLU A 187 -11.89 1.41 16.87
CA GLU A 187 -12.92 0.71 16.09
C GLU A 187 -12.42 -0.64 15.58
N ILE A 188 -11.15 -0.74 15.19
CA ILE A 188 -10.50 -1.99 14.79
C ILE A 188 -10.48 -2.98 15.97
N VAL A 189 -10.00 -2.55 17.13
CA VAL A 189 -9.93 -3.39 18.34
C VAL A 189 -11.33 -3.83 18.78
N SER A 190 -12.29 -2.92 18.77
CA SER A 190 -13.69 -3.21 19.12
C SER A 190 -14.31 -4.24 18.16
N LEU A 191 -14.04 -4.13 16.86
CA LEU A 191 -14.53 -5.06 15.86
C LEU A 191 -13.90 -6.46 16.04
N LEU A 192 -12.60 -6.54 16.30
CA LEU A 192 -11.92 -7.80 16.58
C LEU A 192 -12.45 -8.46 17.86
N HIS A 193 -12.70 -7.67 18.91
CA HIS A 193 -13.36 -8.14 20.13
C HIS A 193 -14.75 -8.71 19.84
N SER A 194 -15.60 -7.99 19.10
CA SER A 194 -16.94 -8.44 18.73
C SER A 194 -16.96 -9.77 17.97
N THR A 195 -15.92 -10.06 17.18
CA THR A 195 -15.82 -11.31 16.40
C THR A 195 -15.18 -12.48 17.16
N HIS A 196 -14.78 -12.30 18.43
CA HIS A 196 -14.32 -13.38 19.29
C HIS A 196 -15.44 -14.40 19.56
N ILE A 197 -15.07 -15.64 19.90
CA ILE A 197 -16.06 -16.63 20.36
C ILE A 197 -16.79 -16.14 21.61
N GLY A 198 -18.12 -16.25 21.64
CA GLY A 198 -18.96 -15.73 22.72
C GLY A 198 -19.11 -14.20 22.72
N GLY A 199 -18.54 -13.50 21.74
CA GLY A 199 -18.80 -12.08 21.50
C GLY A 199 -20.13 -11.85 20.78
N ASP A 200 -20.18 -10.80 19.97
CA ASP A 200 -21.38 -10.43 19.23
C ASP A 200 -21.82 -11.56 18.28
N SER A 201 -23.07 -11.98 18.42
CA SER A 201 -23.71 -13.04 17.64
C SER A 201 -24.92 -12.53 16.85
N SER A 202 -25.06 -11.22 16.71
CA SER A 202 -26.02 -10.58 15.82
C SER A 202 -25.31 -10.11 14.55
N TYR A 203 -25.57 -10.77 13.42
CA TYR A 203 -24.92 -10.41 12.15
C TYR A 203 -25.12 -8.92 11.79
N LYS A 204 -26.30 -8.33 12.11
CA LYS A 204 -26.58 -6.91 11.88
C LYS A 204 -25.69 -5.99 12.71
N SER A 205 -25.48 -6.33 13.98
CA SER A 205 -24.62 -5.56 14.89
C SER A 205 -23.15 -5.66 14.50
N ILE A 206 -22.71 -6.85 14.08
CA ILE A 206 -21.36 -7.09 13.56
C ILE A 206 -21.11 -6.27 12.29
N ILE A 207 -22.05 -6.28 11.34
CA ILE A 207 -21.94 -5.47 10.11
C ILE A 207 -21.95 -3.98 10.42
N ALA A 208 -22.79 -3.50 11.34
CA ALA A 208 -22.77 -2.10 11.76
C ALA A 208 -21.41 -1.70 12.37
N SER A 209 -20.81 -2.58 13.19
CA SER A 209 -19.46 -2.37 13.73
C SER A 209 -18.39 -2.40 12.63
N GLY A 210 -18.56 -3.26 11.61
CA GLY A 210 -17.74 -3.28 10.40
C GLY A 210 -17.80 -1.96 9.62
N ILE A 211 -19.01 -1.43 9.40
CA ILE A 211 -19.21 -0.11 8.77
C ILE A 211 -18.49 0.98 9.56
N ARG A 212 -18.62 0.98 10.89
CA ARG A 212 -17.94 1.96 11.75
C ARG A 212 -16.42 1.90 11.62
N ALA A 213 -15.82 0.70 11.59
CA ALA A 213 -14.38 0.53 11.37
C ALA A 213 -13.95 0.99 9.96
N ALA A 214 -14.73 0.67 8.93
CA ALA A 214 -14.47 1.14 7.57
C ALA A 214 -14.59 2.67 7.44
N LEU A 215 -15.51 3.30 8.17
CA LEU A 215 -15.60 4.76 8.24
C LEU A 215 -14.42 5.37 9.00
N ALA A 216 -13.92 4.70 10.05
CA ALA A 216 -12.73 5.13 10.78
C ALA A 216 -11.45 5.05 9.93
N ASP A 217 -11.42 4.14 8.96
CA ASP A 217 -10.40 4.11 7.91
C ASP A 217 -10.59 5.28 6.93
N GLY A 218 -11.69 5.30 6.17
CA GLY A 218 -11.89 6.27 5.09
C GLY A 218 -11.93 7.74 5.54
N TRP A 219 -12.61 8.03 6.66
CA TRP A 219 -12.71 9.37 7.26
C TRP A 219 -11.78 9.54 8.47
N GLY A 220 -10.78 8.69 8.60
CA GLY A 220 -9.74 8.78 9.62
C GLY A 220 -8.40 8.47 8.99
N GLY A 221 -7.93 7.23 9.13
CA GLY A 221 -6.61 6.80 8.67
C GLY A 221 -6.29 7.26 7.24
N SER A 222 -7.07 6.82 6.25
CA SER A 222 -6.81 7.15 4.84
C SER A 222 -6.82 8.66 4.56
N MET A 223 -7.78 9.41 5.11
CA MET A 223 -7.86 10.86 4.89
C MET A 223 -6.73 11.61 5.61
N ILE A 224 -6.33 11.18 6.81
CA ILE A 224 -5.15 11.70 7.51
C ILE A 224 -3.91 11.45 6.65
N ALA A 225 -3.70 10.23 6.17
CA ALA A 225 -2.56 9.91 5.31
C ALA A 225 -2.51 10.87 4.10
N THR A 226 -3.60 10.97 3.33
CA THR A 226 -3.66 11.81 2.14
C THR A 226 -3.35 13.28 2.43
N GLU A 227 -4.00 13.87 3.44
CA GLU A 227 -3.81 15.28 3.77
C GLU A 227 -2.39 15.58 4.24
N LEU A 228 -1.84 14.73 5.11
CA LEU A 228 -0.49 14.93 5.65
C LEU A 228 0.60 14.61 4.61
N GLN A 229 0.38 13.62 3.73
CA GLN A 229 1.27 13.34 2.60
C GLN A 229 1.31 14.54 1.65
N ASP A 230 0.19 15.20 1.38
CA ASP A 230 0.19 16.40 0.54
C ASP A 230 0.94 17.56 1.21
N ILE A 231 0.81 17.72 2.53
CA ILE A 231 1.58 18.69 3.30
C ILE A 231 3.10 18.42 3.22
N LEU A 232 3.50 17.16 3.34
CA LEU A 232 4.90 16.72 3.33
C LEU A 232 5.53 16.66 1.94
N PHE A 233 4.77 16.27 0.92
CA PHE A 233 5.29 15.92 -0.41
C PHE A 233 4.78 16.83 -1.52
N ARG A 234 3.94 17.82 -1.18
CA ARG A 234 3.15 18.70 -2.05
C ARG A 234 1.84 18.08 -2.53
N THR A 235 0.81 18.91 -2.58
CA THR A 235 -0.46 18.58 -3.23
C THR A 235 -0.21 18.24 -4.71
N PRO A 236 -0.74 17.12 -5.24
CA PRO A 236 -0.60 16.75 -6.64
C PRO A 236 -1.06 17.85 -7.60
N ALA A 237 -0.34 17.98 -8.72
CA ALA A 237 -0.64 18.90 -9.81
C ALA A 237 -0.60 18.17 -11.16
N TRP A 238 -1.37 18.64 -12.14
CA TRP A 238 -1.46 17.99 -13.45
C TRP A 238 -0.09 17.80 -14.09
N LEU A 239 0.20 16.55 -14.44
CA LEU A 239 1.46 16.17 -15.05
C LEU A 239 1.26 15.07 -16.08
N ARG A 240 2.26 14.90 -16.95
CA ARG A 240 2.30 13.82 -17.93
C ARG A 240 3.27 12.75 -17.47
N SER A 241 2.89 11.50 -17.69
CA SER A 241 3.78 10.36 -17.48
C SER A 241 3.44 9.25 -18.48
N ARG A 242 3.89 8.04 -18.20
CA ARG A 242 3.65 6.83 -18.98
C ARG A 242 3.44 5.63 -18.05
N SER A 243 2.72 4.63 -18.53
CA SER A 243 2.51 3.38 -17.81
C SER A 243 2.82 2.14 -18.66
N ASN A 244 2.86 0.99 -17.97
CA ASN A 244 3.09 -0.37 -18.46
C ASN A 244 4.57 -0.79 -18.51
N LEU A 245 4.86 -2.09 -18.67
CA LEU A 245 6.20 -2.66 -18.50
C LEU A 245 7.24 -2.09 -19.48
N GLY A 246 6.82 -1.52 -20.61
CA GLY A 246 7.72 -0.82 -21.55
C GLY A 246 8.33 0.47 -21.01
N VAL A 247 8.03 0.87 -19.77
CA VAL A 247 8.75 1.96 -19.08
C VAL A 247 10.12 1.53 -18.56
N ILE A 248 10.35 0.22 -18.42
CA ILE A 248 11.64 -0.37 -18.06
C ILE A 248 12.60 -0.19 -19.24
N ASP A 249 13.83 0.25 -18.97
CA ASP A 249 14.82 0.51 -20.02
C ASP A 249 16.00 -0.48 -19.95
N PRO A 250 16.17 -1.37 -20.95
CA PRO A 250 17.29 -2.29 -21.03
C PRO A 250 18.68 -1.64 -21.00
N LYS A 251 18.80 -0.33 -21.25
CA LYS A 251 20.07 0.40 -21.24
C LYS A 251 20.35 1.13 -19.93
N SER A 252 19.39 1.20 -19.01
CA SER A 252 19.51 1.93 -17.75
C SER A 252 19.49 0.98 -16.56
N VAL A 253 19.95 1.47 -15.40
CA VAL A 253 19.72 0.81 -14.10
C VAL A 253 18.24 0.94 -13.76
N ASN A 254 17.48 -0.15 -13.73
CA ASN A 254 16.05 -0.15 -13.41
C ASN A 254 15.83 -0.44 -11.94
N ILE A 255 15.24 0.55 -11.26
CA ILE A 255 14.78 0.45 -9.88
C ILE A 255 13.26 0.47 -9.91
N VAL A 256 12.64 -0.55 -9.34
CA VAL A 256 11.19 -0.63 -9.19
C VAL A 256 10.85 -0.47 -7.72
N VAL A 257 10.11 0.59 -7.38
CA VAL A 257 9.54 0.74 -6.03
C VAL A 257 8.15 0.13 -5.99
N HIS A 258 7.87 -0.67 -4.95
CA HIS A 258 6.62 -1.39 -4.84
C HIS A 258 6.14 -1.43 -3.39
N GLY A 259 4.86 -1.18 -3.17
CA GLY A 259 4.30 -1.07 -1.83
C GLY A 259 3.36 0.12 -1.72
N HIS A 260 3.36 0.81 -0.58
CA HIS A 260 2.36 1.81 -0.21
C HIS A 260 2.94 3.07 0.45
N GLU A 261 4.11 3.03 1.09
CA GLU A 261 4.61 4.17 1.87
C GLU A 261 5.41 5.13 0.98
N PRO A 262 4.97 6.41 0.80
CA PRO A 262 5.72 7.35 -0.03
C PRO A 262 6.93 7.93 0.68
N ILE A 263 7.04 7.74 2.00
CA ILE A 263 8.08 8.34 2.84
C ILE A 263 9.45 7.94 2.28
N LEU A 264 9.67 6.64 2.04
CA LEU A 264 10.88 6.15 1.39
C LEU A 264 10.90 6.45 -0.12
N SER A 265 9.79 6.25 -0.84
CA SER A 265 9.84 6.36 -2.31
C SER A 265 10.06 7.79 -2.79
N ASP A 266 9.63 8.83 -2.06
CA ASP A 266 9.99 10.25 -2.29
C ASP A 266 11.51 10.45 -2.20
N MET A 267 12.16 9.81 -1.22
CA MET A 267 13.61 9.87 -1.06
C MET A 267 14.35 9.07 -2.13
N ILE A 268 13.80 7.96 -2.61
CA ILE A 268 14.36 7.23 -3.76
C ILE A 268 14.27 8.07 -5.03
N VAL A 269 13.20 8.85 -5.24
CA VAL A 269 13.12 9.82 -6.34
C VAL A 269 14.27 10.81 -6.23
N ALA A 270 14.46 11.44 -5.07
CA ALA A 270 15.57 12.38 -4.85
C ALA A 270 16.94 11.73 -5.09
N ALA A 271 17.19 10.55 -4.53
CA ALA A 271 18.44 9.82 -4.70
C ALA A 271 18.70 9.40 -6.16
N SER A 272 17.66 9.04 -6.92
CA SER A 272 17.80 8.68 -8.34
C SER A 272 18.22 9.86 -9.23
N GLN A 273 18.01 11.09 -8.75
CA GLN A 273 18.37 12.34 -9.42
C GLN A 273 19.73 12.90 -8.95
N ASP A 274 20.37 12.27 -7.97
CA ASP A 274 21.66 12.71 -7.44
C ASP A 274 22.75 12.61 -8.54
N PRO A 275 23.46 13.73 -8.84
CA PRO A 275 24.50 13.74 -9.87
C PRO A 275 25.62 12.70 -9.65
N GLU A 276 25.98 12.40 -8.41
CA GLU A 276 27.01 11.41 -8.09
C GLU A 276 26.53 9.99 -8.39
N LEU A 277 25.26 9.68 -8.09
CA LEU A 277 24.67 8.38 -8.39
C LEU A 277 24.44 8.20 -9.89
N ILE A 278 24.05 9.25 -10.61
CA ILE A 278 23.96 9.24 -12.07
C ILE A 278 25.34 9.01 -12.70
N ALA A 279 26.38 9.69 -12.19
CA ALA A 279 27.75 9.49 -12.65
C ALA A 279 28.24 8.05 -12.38
N LEU A 280 27.91 7.50 -11.20
CA LEU A 280 28.20 6.11 -10.86
C LEU A 280 27.50 5.13 -11.82
N ALA A 281 26.21 5.32 -12.11
CA ALA A 281 25.49 4.49 -13.06
C ALA A 281 26.16 4.47 -14.44
N LYS A 282 26.57 5.64 -14.95
CA LYS A 282 27.31 5.76 -16.20
C LYS A 282 28.66 5.05 -16.15
N SER A 283 29.39 5.15 -15.04
CA SER A 283 30.67 4.43 -14.84
C SER A 283 30.52 2.91 -14.84
N LYS A 284 29.32 2.40 -14.50
CA LYS A 284 28.97 0.96 -14.57
C LYS A 284 28.44 0.55 -15.95
N GLY A 285 28.40 1.46 -16.92
CA GLY A 285 28.00 1.21 -18.30
C GLY A 285 26.51 1.42 -18.59
N ALA A 286 25.74 1.96 -17.64
CA ALA A 286 24.33 2.28 -17.87
C ALA A 286 24.15 3.66 -18.54
N GLY A 287 23.08 3.83 -19.32
CA GLY A 287 22.67 5.12 -19.88
C GLY A 287 22.17 6.12 -18.83
N GLY A 288 21.76 5.62 -17.67
CA GLY A 288 21.26 6.38 -16.54
C GLY A 288 20.57 5.48 -15.52
N ILE A 289 19.70 6.09 -14.71
CA ILE A 289 18.84 5.40 -13.74
C ILE A 289 17.40 5.57 -14.23
N THR A 290 16.67 4.46 -14.34
CA THR A 290 15.24 4.43 -14.64
C THR A 290 14.51 4.01 -13.37
N LEU A 291 13.81 4.97 -12.76
CA LEU A 291 12.90 4.70 -11.65
C LEU A 291 11.49 4.47 -12.21
N SER A 292 10.83 3.42 -11.75
CA SER A 292 9.42 3.15 -11.99
C SER A 292 8.77 2.55 -10.76
N GLY A 293 7.45 2.48 -10.71
CA GLY A 293 6.75 1.89 -9.56
C GLY A 293 5.67 0.89 -9.90
N ILE A 294 5.30 0.08 -8.90
CA ILE A 294 4.14 -0.82 -8.91
C ILE A 294 3.26 -0.58 -7.67
N CYS A 295 1.92 -0.60 -7.86
CA CYS A 295 0.91 -0.38 -6.81
C CYS A 295 0.90 1.04 -6.23
N CYS A 296 0.57 1.21 -4.95
CA CYS A 296 0.17 2.49 -4.38
C CYS A 296 1.35 3.46 -4.23
N THR A 297 2.51 3.01 -3.78
CA THR A 297 3.71 3.87 -3.71
C THR A 297 4.09 4.41 -5.09
N ALA A 298 3.81 3.65 -6.16
CA ALA A 298 3.97 4.11 -7.55
C ALA A 298 3.01 5.24 -7.90
N ASN A 299 1.75 5.14 -7.48
CA ASN A 299 0.77 6.19 -7.68
C ASN A 299 1.18 7.45 -6.91
N GLU A 300 1.72 7.33 -5.70
CA GLU A 300 2.16 8.49 -4.92
C GLU A 300 3.26 9.29 -5.63
N ILE A 301 4.31 8.61 -6.11
CA ILE A 301 5.40 9.28 -6.84
C ILE A 301 5.03 9.63 -8.29
N LEU A 302 4.05 8.94 -8.88
CA LEU A 302 3.44 9.37 -10.14
C LEU A 302 2.74 10.71 -9.94
N MET A 303 1.86 10.82 -8.94
CA MET A 303 1.00 12.00 -8.72
C MET A 303 1.79 13.26 -8.37
N ARG A 304 3.00 13.12 -7.81
CA ARG A 304 3.83 14.25 -7.36
C ARG A 304 5.05 14.52 -8.22
N HIS A 305 5.66 13.49 -8.81
CA HIS A 305 6.92 13.60 -9.56
C HIS A 305 6.82 13.17 -11.01
N GLY A 306 5.69 12.60 -11.43
CA GLY A 306 5.50 12.09 -12.79
C GLY A 306 6.30 10.82 -13.08
N VAL A 307 6.77 10.12 -12.05
CA VAL A 307 7.51 8.86 -12.22
C VAL A 307 6.63 7.83 -12.93
N PRO A 308 7.15 7.12 -13.95
CA PRO A 308 6.41 6.10 -14.67
C PRO A 308 5.91 4.94 -13.80
N VAL A 309 4.72 4.42 -14.12
CA VAL A 309 4.14 3.24 -13.45
C VAL A 309 4.38 1.99 -14.30
N ALA A 310 5.20 1.06 -13.82
CA ALA A 310 5.49 -0.19 -14.53
C ALA A 310 4.26 -1.10 -14.60
N GLY A 311 3.37 -1.04 -13.61
CA GLY A 311 2.10 -1.76 -13.65
C GLY A 311 1.35 -1.77 -12.33
N ASN A 312 0.30 -2.58 -12.28
CA ASN A 312 -0.52 -2.79 -11.09
C ASN A 312 -0.10 -4.07 -10.32
N PHE A 313 -0.92 -4.50 -9.36
CA PHE A 313 -0.67 -5.67 -8.50
C PHE A 313 -0.21 -6.94 -9.24
N LEU A 314 -0.82 -7.26 -10.39
CA LEU A 314 -0.50 -8.48 -11.14
C LEU A 314 0.76 -8.35 -12.01
N HIS A 315 1.35 -7.16 -12.11
CA HIS A 315 2.57 -6.93 -12.88
C HIS A 315 3.85 -7.17 -12.07
N GLN A 316 3.77 -7.34 -10.75
CA GLN A 316 4.96 -7.39 -9.89
C GLN A 316 5.92 -8.53 -10.25
N GLU A 317 5.40 -9.73 -10.49
CA GLU A 317 6.19 -10.88 -10.93
C GLU A 317 6.62 -10.76 -12.40
N LEU A 318 5.76 -10.16 -13.24
CA LEU A 318 6.04 -9.96 -14.67
C LEU A 318 7.17 -8.93 -14.88
N ALA A 319 7.23 -7.90 -14.04
CA ALA A 319 8.30 -6.90 -14.06
C ALA A 319 9.66 -7.52 -13.76
N VAL A 320 9.77 -8.35 -12.72
CA VAL A 320 11.00 -9.10 -12.42
C VAL A 320 11.33 -10.08 -13.54
N SER A 321 10.31 -10.74 -14.11
CA SER A 321 10.48 -11.71 -15.20
C SER A 321 11.04 -11.08 -16.48
N THR A 322 11.06 -9.76 -16.62
CA THR A 322 11.77 -9.09 -17.73
C THR A 322 13.28 -9.31 -17.72
N GLY A 323 13.84 -9.71 -16.57
CA GLY A 323 15.28 -9.84 -16.37
C GLY A 323 16.04 -8.51 -16.35
N ALA A 324 15.35 -7.37 -16.40
CA ALA A 324 15.95 -6.05 -16.52
C ALA A 324 15.91 -5.22 -15.22
N VAL A 325 15.34 -5.73 -14.12
CA VAL A 325 15.20 -5.01 -12.84
C VAL A 325 16.42 -5.27 -11.95
N GLU A 326 17.20 -4.25 -11.61
CA GLU A 326 18.34 -4.40 -10.69
C GLU A 326 17.90 -4.48 -9.23
N ALA A 327 16.90 -3.69 -8.86
CA ALA A 327 16.36 -3.64 -7.52
C ALA A 327 14.84 -3.55 -7.53
N MET A 328 14.20 -4.47 -6.82
CA MET A 328 12.80 -4.42 -6.44
C MET A 328 12.75 -3.98 -4.97
N VAL A 329 12.44 -2.70 -4.73
CA VAL A 329 12.44 -2.09 -3.40
C VAL A 329 11.04 -2.10 -2.85
N VAL A 330 10.86 -2.76 -1.70
CA VAL A 330 9.54 -3.02 -1.11
C VAL A 330 9.42 -2.54 0.33
N ASP A 331 8.25 -1.99 0.66
CA ASP A 331 7.85 -1.66 2.03
C ASP A 331 6.87 -2.73 2.59
N ILE A 332 5.58 -2.43 2.61
CA ILE A 332 4.47 -3.19 3.17
C ILE A 332 3.35 -3.35 2.14
N GLN A 333 2.42 -4.26 2.45
CA GLN A 333 1.10 -4.42 1.79
C GLN A 333 1.16 -4.77 0.27
N CYS A 334 0.38 -5.76 -0.14
CA CYS A 334 0.28 -6.22 -1.54
C CYS A 334 1.58 -6.71 -2.21
N VAL A 335 2.69 -6.81 -1.47
CA VAL A 335 3.93 -7.45 -1.91
C VAL A 335 3.76 -8.96 -1.80
N MET A 336 3.68 -9.65 -2.93
CA MET A 336 3.52 -11.11 -2.95
C MET A 336 4.79 -11.77 -2.39
N PRO A 337 4.68 -12.68 -1.40
CA PRO A 337 5.85 -13.42 -0.90
C PRO A 337 6.58 -14.22 -1.99
N ALA A 338 5.86 -14.66 -3.03
CA ALA A 338 6.44 -15.35 -4.17
C ALA A 338 7.42 -14.48 -4.98
N LEU A 339 7.29 -13.15 -4.91
CA LEU A 339 8.13 -12.21 -5.62
C LEU A 339 9.60 -12.30 -5.17
N ALA A 340 9.84 -12.39 -3.86
CA ALA A 340 11.20 -12.53 -3.31
C ALA A 340 11.90 -13.82 -3.76
N LYS A 341 11.14 -14.92 -3.87
CA LYS A 341 11.68 -16.18 -4.41
C LYS A 341 11.93 -16.08 -5.92
N LEU A 342 11.05 -15.39 -6.65
CA LEU A 342 11.22 -15.20 -8.09
C LEU A 342 12.48 -14.41 -8.43
N THR A 343 12.87 -13.42 -7.61
CA THR A 343 14.10 -12.64 -7.86
C THR A 343 15.37 -13.48 -7.79
N GLU A 344 15.39 -14.61 -7.05
CA GLU A 344 16.54 -15.53 -7.03
C GLU A 344 16.83 -16.17 -8.40
N ARG A 345 15.87 -16.12 -9.34
CA ARG A 345 16.06 -16.59 -10.72
C ARG A 345 16.81 -15.58 -11.59
N PHE A 346 17.08 -14.37 -11.10
CA PHE A 346 17.74 -13.28 -11.81
C PHE A 346 18.81 -12.63 -10.91
N HIS A 347 19.44 -11.56 -11.38
CA HIS A 347 20.33 -10.75 -10.54
C HIS A 347 19.58 -9.80 -9.60
N THR A 348 18.27 -9.61 -9.81
CA THR A 348 17.44 -8.65 -9.09
C THR A 348 17.63 -8.73 -7.58
N LYS A 349 18.03 -7.62 -6.96
CA LYS A 349 18.03 -7.47 -5.51
C LYS A 349 16.62 -7.19 -5.03
N PHE A 350 16.07 -8.09 -4.23
CA PHE A 350 14.81 -7.86 -3.53
C PHE A 350 15.11 -7.20 -2.18
N ILE A 351 14.80 -5.90 -2.06
CA ILE A 351 15.20 -5.07 -0.93
C ILE A 351 13.96 -4.73 -0.11
N SER A 352 13.88 -5.26 1.11
CA SER A 352 12.81 -4.90 2.05
C SER A 352 13.25 -3.79 3.00
N THR A 353 12.36 -2.86 3.30
CA THR A 353 12.74 -1.65 4.06
C THR A 353 11.90 -1.38 5.31
N SER A 354 10.68 -1.89 5.40
CA SER A 354 9.81 -1.64 6.55
C SER A 354 10.14 -2.55 7.73
N LYS A 355 10.10 -2.00 8.95
CA LYS A 355 10.15 -2.75 10.22
C LYS A 355 8.95 -3.67 10.42
N LYS A 356 7.86 -3.42 9.68
CA LYS A 356 6.57 -4.10 9.81
C LYS A 356 6.47 -5.35 8.95
N ALA A 357 7.32 -5.49 7.94
CA ALA A 357 7.25 -6.57 6.96
C ALA A 357 8.63 -7.13 6.63
N HIS A 358 8.84 -8.40 6.99
CA HIS A 358 10.04 -9.15 6.62
C HIS A 358 9.69 -10.23 5.62
N PHE A 359 10.55 -10.35 4.61
CA PHE A 359 10.39 -11.32 3.53
C PHE A 359 11.60 -12.25 3.55
N PRO A 360 11.40 -13.58 3.63
CA PRO A 360 12.48 -14.52 3.35
C PRO A 360 13.10 -14.20 1.98
N TYR A 361 14.40 -14.45 1.83
CA TYR A 361 15.19 -14.17 0.62
C TYR A 361 15.43 -12.67 0.30
N ALA A 362 14.90 -11.75 1.10
CA ALA A 362 15.16 -10.33 0.94
C ALA A 362 16.50 -9.90 1.55
N GLU A 363 17.16 -8.94 0.91
CA GLU A 363 18.15 -8.09 1.57
C GLU A 363 17.39 -7.03 2.37
N HIS A 364 17.56 -6.99 3.70
CA HIS A 364 16.85 -6.04 4.54
C HIS A 364 17.69 -4.79 4.76
N VAL A 365 17.19 -3.66 4.26
CA VAL A 365 17.77 -2.33 4.48
C VAL A 365 16.70 -1.50 5.17
N GLU A 366 16.65 -1.65 6.49
CA GLU A 366 15.65 -0.98 7.33
C GLU A 366 15.67 0.53 7.09
N PHE A 367 14.48 1.08 6.90
CA PHE A 367 14.26 2.50 6.69
C PHE A 367 14.04 3.21 8.03
N GLU A 368 14.70 4.36 8.17
CA GLU A 368 14.61 5.25 9.32
C GLU A 368 14.42 6.67 8.80
N GLU A 369 13.37 7.36 9.26
CA GLU A 369 13.00 8.69 8.78
C GLU A 369 14.10 9.74 9.03
N ALA A 370 14.88 9.56 10.09
CA ALA A 370 15.97 10.46 10.46
C ALA A 370 17.21 10.35 9.55
N ASP A 371 17.35 9.25 8.79
CA ASP A 371 18.48 9.00 7.88
C ASP A 371 18.00 8.68 6.45
N ALA A 372 16.81 9.19 6.11
CA ALA A 372 16.02 8.73 4.98
C ALA A 372 16.73 8.87 3.63
N LEU A 373 17.37 10.02 3.38
CA LEU A 373 18.08 10.27 2.13
C LEU A 373 19.32 9.38 2.00
N ASN A 374 20.07 9.16 3.08
CA ASN A 374 21.26 8.31 3.07
C ASN A 374 20.88 6.85 2.79
N ILE A 375 19.81 6.36 3.42
CA ILE A 375 19.26 5.03 3.17
C ILE A 375 18.79 4.91 1.71
N ALA A 376 18.09 5.90 1.18
CA ALA A 376 17.68 5.91 -0.23
C ALA A 376 18.90 5.89 -1.18
N LYS A 377 19.93 6.70 -0.91
CA LYS A 377 21.19 6.69 -1.68
C LYS A 377 21.90 5.35 -1.61
N LYS A 378 21.90 4.69 -0.45
CA LYS A 378 22.44 3.34 -0.28
C LYS A 378 21.69 2.33 -1.16
N ILE A 379 20.37 2.34 -1.13
CA ILE A 379 19.53 1.44 -1.95
C ILE A 379 19.77 1.67 -3.46
N VAL A 380 19.79 2.94 -3.89
CA VAL A 380 20.06 3.28 -5.30
C VAL A 380 21.47 2.84 -5.71
N ARG A 381 22.48 3.04 -4.85
CA ARG A 381 23.85 2.56 -5.08
C ARG A 381 23.91 1.04 -5.21
N MET A 382 23.21 0.29 -4.34
CA MET A 382 23.13 -1.16 -4.43
C MET A 382 22.55 -1.64 -5.77
N ALA A 383 21.53 -0.94 -6.29
CA ALA A 383 20.97 -1.24 -7.61
C ALA A 383 21.98 -0.97 -8.73
N ILE A 384 22.66 0.19 -8.69
CA ILE A 384 23.67 0.58 -9.68
C ILE A 384 24.83 -0.42 -9.71
N GLU A 385 25.33 -0.81 -8.54
CA GLU A 385 26.42 -1.78 -8.42
C GLU A 385 26.03 -3.18 -8.90
N ASN A 386 24.73 -3.47 -8.92
CA ASN A 386 24.18 -4.73 -9.40
C ASN A 386 23.95 -4.76 -10.92
N PHE A 387 23.91 -3.62 -11.61
CA PHE A 387 23.69 -3.54 -13.06
C PHE A 387 24.64 -4.42 -13.89
N PRO A 388 25.96 -4.51 -13.61
CA PRO A 388 26.87 -5.39 -14.34
C PRO A 388 26.55 -6.89 -14.20
N ASN A 389 25.76 -7.29 -13.20
CA ASN A 389 25.34 -8.69 -12.99
C ASN A 389 24.13 -9.07 -13.83
N ARG A 390 23.51 -8.13 -14.55
CA ARG A 390 22.38 -8.39 -15.44
C ARG A 390 22.81 -9.33 -16.56
N ASP A 391 22.15 -10.48 -16.67
CA ASP A 391 22.32 -11.37 -17.81
C ASP A 391 21.56 -10.84 -19.03
N ALA A 392 22.28 -10.16 -19.92
CA ALA A 392 21.72 -9.56 -21.13
C ALA A 392 21.00 -10.58 -22.04
N SER A 393 21.34 -11.88 -21.97
CA SER A 393 20.69 -12.92 -22.78
C SER A 393 19.29 -13.28 -22.29
N ARG A 394 18.95 -12.91 -21.06
CA ARG A 394 17.66 -13.18 -20.40
C ARG A 394 16.79 -11.93 -20.28
N VAL A 395 17.21 -10.82 -20.88
CA VAL A 395 16.44 -9.58 -20.88
C VAL A 395 15.36 -9.64 -21.95
N THR A 396 14.11 -9.54 -21.54
CA THR A 396 12.94 -9.40 -22.42
C THR A 396 12.03 -8.33 -21.85
N VAL A 397 12.07 -7.13 -22.43
CA VAL A 397 11.22 -6.01 -22.03
C VAL A 397 10.18 -5.75 -23.12
N PRO A 398 8.88 -5.91 -22.83
CA PRO A 398 7.82 -5.71 -23.81
C PRO A 398 7.78 -4.24 -24.23
N GLN A 399 7.63 -3.97 -25.54
CA GLN A 399 7.65 -2.60 -26.09
C GLN A 399 6.28 -1.90 -25.99
N PHE A 400 5.52 -2.18 -24.95
CA PHE A 400 4.21 -1.60 -24.70
C PHE A 400 4.30 -0.60 -23.55
N SER A 401 4.12 0.68 -23.88
CA SER A 401 3.89 1.75 -22.91
C SER A 401 2.79 2.67 -23.42
N SER A 402 2.06 3.30 -22.50
CA SER A 402 0.98 4.24 -22.84
C SER A 402 1.18 5.58 -22.14
N PRO A 403 1.01 6.72 -22.83
CA PRO A 403 1.05 8.01 -22.18
C PRO A 403 -0.17 8.17 -21.27
N LEU A 404 0.00 8.92 -20.17
CA LEU A 404 -1.08 9.25 -19.26
C LEU A 404 -0.94 10.67 -18.71
N VAL A 405 -2.06 11.21 -18.23
CA VAL A 405 -2.12 12.44 -17.43
C VAL A 405 -2.54 12.05 -16.02
N ALA A 406 -1.79 12.52 -15.03
CA ALA A 406 -2.05 12.27 -13.61
C ALA A 406 -2.01 13.59 -12.84
N GLY A 407 -2.09 13.50 -11.50
CA GLY A 407 -2.02 14.66 -10.61
C GLY A 407 -3.37 15.35 -10.38
N PHE A 408 -4.48 14.65 -10.63
CA PHE A 408 -5.82 15.14 -10.31
C PHE A 408 -6.10 15.01 -8.82
N SER A 409 -6.19 16.13 -8.12
CA SER A 409 -6.57 16.25 -6.71
C SER A 409 -7.91 16.98 -6.58
N ALA A 410 -8.49 17.07 -5.39
CA ALA A 410 -9.74 17.80 -5.21
C ALA A 410 -9.55 19.32 -5.40
N GLU A 411 -8.31 19.79 -5.30
CA GLU A 411 -7.89 21.17 -5.42
C GLU A 411 -7.75 21.68 -6.86
N ASN A 412 -7.66 20.80 -7.87
CA ASN A 412 -7.34 21.19 -9.25
C ASN A 412 -8.30 20.69 -10.33
#